data_AF-A0A9D5ARD4-F1
#
_entry.id   AF-A0A9D5ARD4-F1
#
_cell.length_a   1.000
_cell.length_b   1.000
_cell.length_c   1.000
_cell.angle_alpha   90.00
_cell.angle_beta   90.00
_cell.angle_gamma   90.00
#
_symmetry.space_group_name_H-M   'P 1'
#
loop_
_entity.id
_entity.type
_entity.pdbx_description
1 polymer ?
#
loop_
_entity_poly.entity_id
_entity_poly.type
_entity_poly.pdbx_seq_one_letter_code
_entity_poly.pdbx_strand_id
1 'polypeptide(L)'
;MRLATVDSTMETLDSEPSSPSTTIDSKPQISSPFPSSMLRLWRQAAQRNLRNQWPQLALLKDQWFSISSTSRSYASALVNAHLSQRYIPDMKLGVLSNMSDIRKRASFKLFKQQKLQRSQLLLSYKDMINEMFFQKIKQ
;
A
#
# COMPACT_ATOMS: atom_id res chain seq x y z
N MET A 1 -38.68 -22.93 -32.87
CA MET A 1 -38.98 -22.37 -34.21
C MET A 1 -39.80 -21.09 -34.00
N ARG A 2 -39.50 -19.94 -34.60
CA ARG A 2 -38.46 -19.56 -35.58
C ARG A 2 -37.73 -18.28 -35.11
N LEU A 3 -36.48 -18.11 -35.53
CA LEU A 3 -35.78 -16.82 -35.50
C LEU A 3 -36.24 -15.98 -36.70
N ALA A 4 -36.23 -14.65 -36.55
CA ALA A 4 -36.32 -13.71 -37.67
C ALA A 4 -35.01 -12.90 -37.74
N THR A 5 -34.20 -13.22 -38.74
CA THR A 5 -33.09 -12.40 -39.25
C THR A 5 -33.59 -11.59 -40.45
N VAL A 6 -32.78 -10.64 -40.95
CA VAL A 6 -32.86 -9.80 -42.19
C VAL A 6 -32.85 -8.30 -41.80
N ASP A 7 -31.96 -7.44 -42.31
CA ASP A 7 -30.79 -7.67 -43.20
C ASP A 7 -29.63 -6.70 -42.94
N SER A 8 -28.49 -6.94 -43.61
CA SER A 8 -27.33 -6.07 -43.69
C SER A 8 -27.23 -5.43 -45.09
N THR A 9 -27.07 -4.11 -45.14
CA THR A 9 -26.63 -3.40 -46.36
C THR A 9 -25.55 -2.37 -46.01
N MET A 10 -24.32 -2.68 -46.41
CA MET A 10 -23.20 -1.73 -46.52
C MET A 10 -23.33 -0.98 -47.86
N GLU A 11 -23.12 0.33 -47.86
CA GLU A 11 -22.50 1.02 -49.01
C GLU A 11 -21.45 2.03 -48.52
N THR A 12 -20.50 2.36 -49.40
CA THR A 12 -19.26 3.11 -49.13
C THR A 12 -18.90 3.89 -50.41
N LEU A 13 -17.97 4.85 -50.31
CA LEU A 13 -17.43 5.74 -51.37
C LEU A 13 -18.32 6.98 -51.64
N ASP A 14 -17.81 8.20 -51.88
CA ASP A 14 -16.48 8.79 -51.60
C ASP A 14 -16.52 10.35 -51.74
N SER A 15 -15.38 11.02 -51.49
CA SER A 15 -14.99 12.36 -52.01
C SER A 15 -15.42 13.68 -51.32
N GLU A 16 -14.48 14.17 -50.49
CA GLU A 16 -13.94 15.56 -50.40
C GLU A 16 -14.75 16.78 -49.88
N PRO A 17 -14.05 17.81 -49.35
CA PRO A 17 -14.62 18.77 -48.40
C PRO A 17 -14.90 20.16 -48.98
N SER A 18 -15.84 20.88 -48.36
CA SER A 18 -15.93 22.33 -48.49
C SER A 18 -16.05 22.99 -47.11
N SER A 19 -15.05 23.79 -46.75
CA SER A 19 -14.98 24.53 -45.49
C SER A 19 -16.10 25.56 -45.36
N PRO A 20 -16.54 25.82 -44.11
CA PRO A 20 -16.69 27.20 -43.66
C PRO A 20 -15.76 27.50 -42.47
N SER A 21 -15.01 28.60 -42.58
CA SER A 21 -13.98 28.99 -41.62
C SER A 21 -14.51 29.85 -40.46
N THR A 22 -14.10 29.53 -39.22
CA THR A 22 -14.04 30.45 -38.03
C THR A 22 -15.39 31.02 -37.53
N THR A 23 -15.68 31.33 -36.26
CA THR A 23 -14.94 31.62 -34.99
C THR A 23 -15.96 31.31 -33.85
N ILE A 24 -15.69 31.07 -32.55
CA ILE A 24 -14.54 31.30 -31.67
C ILE A 24 -14.40 30.09 -30.71
N ASP A 25 -13.16 29.69 -30.38
CA ASP A 25 -12.88 28.83 -29.20
C ASP A 25 -12.68 29.72 -27.96
N SER A 26 -13.69 29.83 -27.10
CA SER A 26 -13.58 30.54 -25.81
C SER A 26 -12.95 29.68 -24.72
N LYS A 27 -11.72 29.23 -24.95
CA LYS A 27 -10.90 28.55 -23.96
C LYS A 27 -10.54 29.50 -22.80
N PRO A 28 -10.70 29.11 -21.52
CA PRO A 28 -10.30 29.95 -20.40
C PRO A 28 -8.79 30.23 -20.44
N GLN A 29 -8.42 31.47 -20.75
CA GLN A 29 -7.05 31.96 -20.65
C GLN A 29 -6.68 32.11 -19.17
N ILE A 30 -6.28 31.00 -18.54
CA ILE A 30 -5.55 31.04 -17.27
C ILE A 30 -4.15 31.59 -17.60
N SER A 31 -4.01 32.92 -17.55
CA SER A 31 -2.75 33.61 -17.79
C SER A 31 -1.77 33.25 -16.67
N SER A 32 -0.93 32.25 -16.92
CA SER A 32 0.14 31.88 -15.99
C SER A 32 1.11 33.05 -15.84
N PRO A 33 1.50 33.45 -14.62
CA PRO A 33 2.36 34.62 -14.37
C PRO A 33 3.83 34.42 -14.83
N PHE A 34 4.14 33.32 -15.51
CA PHE A 34 5.47 32.99 -16.00
C PHE A 34 5.46 32.75 -17.51
N PRO A 35 6.49 33.22 -18.24
CA PRO A 35 6.60 32.96 -19.67
C PRO A 35 6.67 31.45 -19.95
N SER A 36 6.04 31.01 -21.04
CA SER A 36 5.92 29.59 -21.38
C SER A 36 7.27 28.85 -21.47
N SER A 37 8.37 29.57 -21.76
CA SER A 37 9.75 29.06 -21.74
C SER A 37 10.20 28.65 -20.33
N MET A 38 9.97 29.47 -19.31
CA MET A 38 10.28 29.16 -17.91
C MET A 38 9.46 27.96 -17.41
N LEU A 39 8.16 27.91 -17.73
CA LEU A 39 7.29 26.78 -17.38
C LEU A 39 7.78 25.47 -18.03
N ARG A 40 8.26 25.53 -19.28
CA ARG A 40 8.80 24.37 -19.99
C ARG A 40 10.10 23.85 -19.36
N LEU A 41 10.99 24.76 -18.96
CA LEU A 41 12.24 24.42 -18.27
C LEU A 41 11.97 23.79 -16.89
N TRP A 42 11.12 24.42 -16.07
CA TRP A 42 10.70 23.88 -14.77
C TRP A 42 10.06 22.50 -14.87
N ARG A 43 9.16 22.30 -15.85
CA ARG A 43 8.52 20.99 -16.08
C ARG A 43 9.56 19.90 -16.35
N GLN A 44 10.55 20.15 -17.21
CA GLN A 44 11.58 19.15 -17.50
C GLN A 44 12.52 18.92 -16.30
N ALA A 45 12.88 19.96 -15.56
CA ALA A 45 13.71 19.83 -14.36
C ALA A 45 13.01 19.00 -13.27
N ALA A 46 11.73 19.30 -13.00
CA ALA A 46 10.91 18.56 -12.05
C ALA A 46 10.70 17.09 -12.47
N GLN A 47 10.44 16.82 -13.75
CA GLN A 47 10.33 15.44 -14.27
C GLN A 47 11.62 14.63 -14.11
N ARG A 48 12.79 15.25 -14.31
CA ARG A 48 14.10 14.61 -14.07
C ARG A 48 14.33 14.38 -12.58
N ASN A 49 14.02 15.35 -11.72
CA ASN A 49 14.13 15.20 -10.27
C ASN A 49 13.26 14.01 -9.77
N LEU A 50 11.98 13.96 -10.16
CA LEU A 50 11.09 12.85 -9.81
C LEU A 50 11.63 11.48 -10.27
N ARG A 51 12.13 11.38 -11.52
CA ARG A 51 12.76 10.14 -12.01
C ARG A 51 13.98 9.72 -11.19
N ASN A 52 14.81 10.67 -10.77
CA ASN A 52 16.02 10.40 -10.00
C ASN A 52 15.71 10.02 -8.54
N GLN A 53 14.65 10.58 -7.96
CA GLN A 53 14.21 10.27 -6.59
C GLN A 53 13.32 9.01 -6.51
N TRP A 54 12.67 8.62 -7.60
CA TRP A 54 11.74 7.48 -7.65
C TRP A 54 12.32 6.16 -7.09
N PRO A 55 13.57 5.75 -7.39
CA PRO A 55 14.12 4.51 -6.83
C PRO A 55 14.23 4.54 -5.29
N GLN A 56 14.60 5.68 -4.71
CA GLN A 56 14.70 5.84 -3.26
C GLN A 56 13.31 5.85 -2.61
N LEU A 57 12.34 6.52 -3.25
CA LEU A 57 10.96 6.57 -2.77
C LEU A 57 10.26 5.20 -2.85
N ALA A 58 10.54 4.43 -3.91
CA ALA A 58 10.05 3.07 -4.08
C ALA A 58 10.64 2.13 -3.01
N LEU A 59 11.96 2.20 -2.78
CA LEU A 59 12.65 1.42 -1.75
C LEU A 59 12.10 1.73 -0.34
N LEU A 60 11.92 3.02 -0.01
CA LEU A 60 11.33 3.44 1.27
C LEU A 60 9.89 2.91 1.45
N LYS A 61 9.07 2.96 0.40
CA LYS A 61 7.71 2.41 0.41
C LYS A 61 7.72 0.90 0.72
N ASP A 62 8.65 0.16 0.13
CA ASP A 62 8.75 -1.29 0.32
C ASP A 62 9.30 -1.65 1.69
N GLN A 63 10.29 -0.90 2.21
CA GLN A 63 10.75 -1.00 3.60
C GLN A 63 9.61 -0.71 4.59
N TRP A 64 8.89 0.39 4.41
CA TRP A 64 7.74 0.77 5.24
C TRP A 64 6.68 -0.34 5.26
N PHE A 65 6.33 -0.89 4.11
CA PHE A 65 5.38 -1.99 4.00
C PHE A 65 5.87 -3.25 4.73
N SER A 66 7.15 -3.62 4.56
CA SER A 66 7.77 -4.77 5.22
C SER A 66 7.78 -4.63 6.75
N ILE A 67 8.23 -3.49 7.27
CA ILE A 67 8.26 -3.18 8.71
C ILE A 67 6.82 -3.17 9.27
N SER A 68 5.88 -2.52 8.58
CA SER A 68 4.47 -2.49 8.97
C SER A 68 3.83 -3.88 9.00
N SER A 69 4.17 -4.76 8.05
CA SER A 69 3.66 -6.14 8.02
C SER A 69 4.22 -6.97 9.17
N THR A 70 5.52 -6.81 9.43
CA THR A 70 6.24 -7.49 10.52
C THR A 70 5.71 -7.03 11.88
N SER A 71 5.54 -5.73 12.09
CA SER A 71 4.99 -5.13 13.32
C SER A 71 3.58 -5.62 13.63
N ARG A 72 2.68 -5.65 12.63
CA ARG A 72 1.34 -6.25 12.77
C ARG A 72 1.39 -7.74 13.13
N SER A 73 2.35 -8.47 12.59
CA SER A 73 2.55 -9.89 12.90
C SER A 73 2.97 -10.10 14.36
N TYR A 74 3.87 -9.25 14.89
CA TYR A 74 4.23 -9.26 16.31
C TYR A 74 3.06 -8.88 17.23
N ALA A 75 2.28 -7.87 16.87
CA ALA A 75 1.07 -7.49 17.62
C ALA A 75 0.03 -8.61 17.65
N SER A 76 -0.22 -9.27 16.50
CA SER A 76 -1.14 -10.40 16.40
C SER A 76 -0.64 -11.61 17.21
N ALA A 77 0.64 -11.94 17.13
CA ALA A 77 1.26 -13.02 17.91
C ALA A 77 1.20 -12.74 19.43
N LEU A 78 1.37 -11.48 19.85
CA LEU A 78 1.22 -11.05 21.23
C LEU A 78 -0.22 -11.24 21.75
N VAL A 79 -1.22 -10.77 21.01
CA VAL A 79 -2.64 -10.94 21.37
C VAL A 79 -3.02 -12.42 21.41
N ASN A 80 -2.63 -13.19 20.39
CA ASN A 80 -2.91 -14.63 20.33
C ASN A 80 -2.28 -15.39 21.50
N ALA A 81 -1.03 -15.07 21.88
CA ALA A 81 -0.36 -15.69 23.03
C ALA A 81 -1.00 -15.28 24.38
N HIS A 82 -1.54 -14.07 24.47
CA HIS A 82 -2.28 -13.61 25.65
C HIS A 82 -3.64 -14.29 25.79
N LEU A 83 -4.43 -14.34 24.72
CA LEU A 83 -5.72 -15.04 24.71
C LEU A 83 -5.53 -16.54 24.98
N SER A 84 -4.55 -17.17 24.35
CA SER A 84 -4.20 -18.58 24.60
C SER A 84 -3.86 -18.82 26.08
N GLN A 85 -3.07 -17.93 26.72
CA GLN A 85 -2.73 -18.08 28.13
C GLN A 85 -3.96 -17.95 29.03
N ARG A 86 -4.90 -17.05 28.69
CA ARG A 86 -6.14 -16.84 29.42
C ARG A 86 -7.07 -18.06 29.37
N TYR A 87 -7.17 -18.74 28.24
CA TYR A 87 -8.09 -19.88 28.05
C TYR A 87 -7.45 -21.26 28.27
N ILE A 88 -6.12 -21.36 28.43
CA ILE A 88 -5.46 -22.64 28.75
C ILE A 88 -5.96 -23.35 30.02
N PRO A 89 -6.42 -22.68 31.11
CA PRO A 89 -7.04 -23.36 32.25
C PRO A 89 -8.25 -24.20 31.84
N ASP A 90 -9.14 -23.64 31.00
CA ASP A 90 -10.43 -24.23 30.62
C ASP A 90 -10.34 -25.16 29.39
N MET A 91 -9.21 -25.10 28.67
CA MET A 91 -9.05 -25.85 27.41
C MET A 91 -9.15 -27.37 27.62
N LYS A 92 -9.93 -28.05 26.77
CA LYS A 92 -10.07 -29.52 26.79
C LYS A 92 -8.81 -30.14 26.17
N LEU A 93 -7.93 -30.68 27.01
CA LEU A 93 -6.62 -31.22 26.59
C LEU A 93 -6.64 -32.69 26.11
N GLY A 94 -7.79 -33.37 26.18
CA GLY A 94 -7.90 -34.80 25.83
C GLY A 94 -6.91 -35.64 26.62
N VAL A 95 -6.22 -36.58 25.96
CA VAL A 95 -5.19 -37.46 26.56
C VAL A 95 -4.11 -36.71 27.34
N LEU A 96 -3.82 -35.45 26.98
CA LEU A 96 -2.82 -34.63 27.68
C LEU A 96 -3.29 -34.13 29.06
N SER A 97 -4.58 -34.26 29.44
CA SER A 97 -5.05 -33.93 30.80
C SER A 97 -4.35 -34.71 31.89
N ASN A 98 -3.85 -35.91 31.55
CA ASN A 98 -3.22 -36.84 32.46
C ASN A 98 -1.80 -36.42 32.85
N MET A 99 -1.19 -35.50 32.08
CA MET A 99 0.12 -34.94 32.40
C MET A 99 -0.02 -33.81 33.42
N SER A 100 0.51 -34.03 34.63
CA SER A 100 0.67 -32.97 35.62
C SER A 100 1.46 -31.79 35.05
N ASP A 101 1.12 -30.59 35.50
CA ASP A 101 1.74 -29.31 35.11
C ASP A 101 1.73 -28.93 33.62
N ILE A 102 1.11 -29.71 32.72
CA ILE A 102 1.08 -29.38 31.28
C ILE A 102 0.51 -27.97 31.02
N ARG A 103 -0.57 -27.60 31.73
CA ARG A 103 -1.18 -26.25 31.68
C ARG A 103 -0.20 -25.18 32.18
N LYS A 104 0.49 -25.41 33.31
CA LYS A 104 1.49 -24.48 33.86
C LYS A 104 2.65 -24.26 32.88
N ARG A 105 3.19 -25.35 32.31
CA ARG A 105 4.29 -25.32 31.32
C ARG A 105 3.87 -24.58 30.05
N ALA A 106 2.66 -24.83 29.54
CA ALA A 106 2.13 -24.15 28.37
C ALA A 106 1.88 -22.65 28.62
N SER A 107 1.26 -22.28 29.75
CA SER A 107 1.12 -20.88 30.17
C SER A 107 2.47 -20.16 30.31
N PHE A 108 3.50 -20.84 30.82
CA PHE A 108 4.86 -20.28 30.92
C PHE A 108 5.52 -20.08 29.55
N LYS A 109 5.33 -21.02 28.60
CA LYS A 109 5.78 -20.83 27.20
C LYS A 109 5.09 -19.62 26.55
N LEU A 110 3.78 -19.49 26.71
CA LEU A 110 3.01 -18.35 26.18
C LEU A 110 3.43 -17.03 26.82
N PHE A 111 3.70 -17.00 28.13
CA PHE A 111 4.23 -15.82 28.81
C PHE A 111 5.61 -15.39 28.25
N LYS A 112 6.53 -16.35 28.02
CA LYS A 112 7.81 -16.08 27.35
C LYS A 112 7.60 -15.54 25.93
N GLN A 113 6.68 -16.14 25.17
CA GLN A 113 6.33 -15.67 23.82
C GLN A 113 5.80 -14.23 23.85
N GLN A 114 4.89 -13.88 24.77
CA GLN A 114 4.41 -12.50 24.90
C GLN A 114 5.53 -11.50 25.22
N LYS A 115 6.49 -11.86 26.09
CA LYS A 115 7.65 -10.98 26.37
C LYS A 115 8.45 -10.71 25.10
N LEU A 116 8.77 -11.76 24.33
CA LEU A 116 9.48 -11.65 23.06
C LEU A 116 8.71 -10.81 22.04
N GLN A 117 7.40 -11.06 21.88
CA GLN A 117 6.58 -10.32 20.91
C GLN A 117 6.41 -8.85 21.33
N ARG A 118 6.34 -8.52 22.64
CA ARG A 118 6.37 -7.13 23.13
C ARG A 118 7.68 -6.43 22.80
N SER A 119 8.84 -7.07 23.00
CA SER A 119 10.13 -6.44 22.67
C SER A 119 10.30 -6.26 21.16
N GLN A 120 9.91 -7.24 20.35
CA GLN A 120 9.98 -7.16 18.90
C GLN A 120 9.01 -6.11 18.32
N LEU A 121 7.80 -6.00 18.87
CA LEU A 121 6.86 -4.94 18.52
C LEU A 121 7.44 -3.55 18.81
N LEU A 122 8.02 -3.34 19.99
CA LEU A 122 8.65 -2.07 20.37
C LEU A 122 9.85 -1.71 19.48
N LEU A 123 10.68 -2.70 19.11
CA LEU A 123 11.77 -2.50 18.16
C LEU A 123 11.23 -2.10 16.78
N SER A 124 10.28 -2.86 16.22
CA SER A 124 9.68 -2.55 14.91
C SER A 124 9.04 -1.16 14.84
N TYR A 125 8.49 -0.66 15.96
CA TYR A 125 7.94 0.69 16.05
C TYR A 125 9.03 1.77 16.04
N LYS A 126 10.18 1.52 16.68
CA LYS A 126 11.36 2.40 16.58
C LYS A 126 11.93 2.41 15.17
N ASP A 127 12.03 1.25 14.52
CA ASP A 127 12.53 1.14 13.15
C ASP A 127 11.61 1.89 12.16
N MET A 128 10.29 1.72 12.31
CA MET A 128 9.27 2.44 11.55
C MET A 128 9.38 3.97 11.71
N ILE A 129 9.63 4.45 12.94
CA ILE A 129 9.92 5.86 13.23
C ILE A 129 11.23 6.28 12.54
N ASN A 130 12.31 5.53 12.72
CA ASN A 130 13.62 5.89 12.18
C ASN A 130 13.58 6.07 10.65
N GLU A 131 12.97 5.14 9.90
CA GLU A 131 12.81 5.26 8.44
C GLU A 131 11.96 6.48 8.04
N MET A 132 10.92 6.81 8.80
CA MET A 132 10.08 8.00 8.55
C MET A 132 10.85 9.32 8.79
N PHE A 133 11.68 9.38 9.83
CA PHE A 133 12.39 10.61 10.22
C PHE A 133 13.73 10.80 9.49
N PHE A 134 14.43 9.73 9.07
CA PHE A 134 15.72 9.84 8.35
C PHE A 134 15.61 10.60 7.03
N GLN A 135 14.47 10.52 6.35
CA GLN A 135 14.21 11.24 5.11
C GLN A 135 14.03 12.75 5.30
N LYS A 136 13.68 13.20 6.51
CA LYS A 136 13.38 14.60 6.81
C LYS A 136 14.62 15.43 7.17
N ILE A 137 15.79 14.80 7.29
CA ILE A 137 17.08 15.43 7.63
C ILE A 137 17.99 15.56 6.37
N LYS A 138 17.59 14.96 5.23
CA LYS A 138 18.35 14.97 3.98
C LYS A 138 17.78 15.89 2.88
N GLN A 139 16.79 16.73 3.22
CA GLN A 139 16.24 17.79 2.36
C GLN A 139 16.46 19.15 3.02
#